data_AF-A0A6J7FKX6-F1
#
_entry.id   AF-A0A6J7FKX6-F1
#
_cell.length_a   1.000
_cell.length_b   1.000
_cell.length_c   1.000
_cell.angle_alpha   90.00
_cell.angle_beta   90.00
_cell.angle_gamma   90.00
#
_symmetry.space_group_name_H-M   'P 1'
#
loop_
_entity.id
_entity.type
_entity.pdbx_description
1 polymer ?
#
loop_
_entity_poly.entity_id
_entity_poly.type
_entity_poly.pdbx_seq_one_letter_code
_entity_poly.pdbx_strand_id
1 'polypeptide(L)'
;MSRTVPPVDGAVALTLFRALPNGDTRGYTATTFPKDPWQGCEQMVRMAAALGYIDSAGGDCYAVLDVLDCDGDIVQDYPIRSAAGFRFLKRKLGVVVASTDGDPDPTRRQKGGPA
;
A
#
# COMPACT_ATOMS: atom_id res chain seq x y z
N MET A 1 18.71 13.44 -9.41
CA MET A 1 17.90 12.49 -8.61
C MET A 1 16.92 13.31 -7.81
N SER A 2 15.61 13.11 -7.98
CA SER A 2 14.61 13.82 -7.17
C SER A 2 14.70 13.29 -5.74
N ARG A 3 14.75 14.19 -4.75
CA ARG A 3 14.91 13.84 -3.34
C ARG A 3 13.51 13.59 -2.78
N THR A 4 13.14 12.32 -2.60
CA THR A 4 11.84 12.00 -2.00
C THR A 4 11.81 12.38 -0.53
N VAL A 5 10.70 12.99 -0.10
CA VAL A 5 10.45 13.33 1.31
C VAL A 5 10.26 12.02 2.10
N PRO A 6 10.87 11.88 3.30
CA PRO A 6 10.63 10.70 4.13
C PRO A 6 9.20 10.66 4.68
N PRO A 7 8.76 9.50 5.20
CA PRO A 7 7.51 9.41 5.96
C PRO A 7 7.43 10.42 7.11
N VAL A 8 6.25 10.98 7.33
CA VAL A 8 5.95 11.78 8.52
C VAL A 8 6.14 10.98 9.82
N ASP A 9 6.36 11.70 10.92
CA ASP A 9 6.43 11.09 12.25
C ASP A 9 5.13 10.34 12.56
N GLY A 10 5.23 9.17 13.19
CA GLY A 10 4.07 8.32 13.50
C GLY A 10 3.68 7.32 12.42
N ALA A 11 4.38 7.28 11.27
CA ALA A 11 4.19 6.23 10.26
C ALA A 11 4.45 4.83 10.83
N VAL A 12 3.47 3.92 10.73
CA VAL A 12 3.60 2.53 11.21
C VAL A 12 3.32 1.47 10.16
N ALA A 13 2.65 1.82 9.06
CA ALA A 13 2.33 0.87 8.02
C ALA A 13 2.25 1.52 6.64
N LEU A 14 2.29 0.68 5.62
CA LEU A 14 2.09 1.06 4.23
C LEU A 14 0.94 0.27 3.63
N THR A 15 0.10 0.91 2.83
CA THR A 15 -0.89 0.25 1.98
C THR A 15 -0.84 0.78 0.55
N LEU A 16 -1.59 0.16 -0.35
CA LEU A 16 -1.72 0.59 -1.73
C LEU A 16 -3.18 0.93 -2.02
N PHE A 17 -3.37 1.95 -2.86
CA PHE A 17 -4.66 2.32 -3.42
C PHE A 17 -4.54 2.51 -4.94
N ARG A 18 -5.58 2.15 -5.68
CA ARG A 18 -5.60 2.33 -7.14
C ARG A 18 -7.01 2.60 -7.67
N ALA A 19 -7.14 3.66 -8.46
CA ALA A 19 -8.28 3.87 -9.35
C ALA A 19 -8.17 2.97 -10.60
N LEU A 20 -9.28 2.36 -11.01
CA LEU A 20 -9.39 1.48 -12.16
C LEU A 20 -10.01 2.22 -13.35
N PRO A 21 -9.72 1.81 -14.61
CA PRO A 21 -10.24 2.49 -15.80
C PRO A 21 -11.76 2.49 -15.93
N ASN A 22 -12.46 1.58 -15.24
CA ASN A 22 -13.92 1.49 -15.22
C ASN A 22 -14.57 2.42 -14.19
N GLY A 23 -13.79 3.26 -13.51
CA GLY A 23 -14.27 4.16 -12.46
C GLY A 23 -14.28 3.53 -11.07
N ASP A 24 -14.03 2.22 -10.93
CA ASP A 24 -13.93 1.56 -9.64
C ASP A 24 -12.60 1.91 -8.94
N THR A 25 -12.56 1.67 -7.64
CA THR A 25 -11.34 1.81 -6.83
C THR A 25 -10.98 0.51 -6.15
N ARG A 26 -9.69 0.31 -5.85
CA ARG A 26 -9.22 -0.88 -5.16
C ARG A 26 -8.22 -0.52 -4.06
N GLY A 27 -8.61 -0.81 -2.82
CA GLY A 27 -7.73 -0.79 -1.66
C GLY A 27 -7.03 -2.13 -1.46
N TYR A 28 -5.87 -2.08 -0.82
CA TYR A 28 -5.08 -3.26 -0.46
C TYR A 28 -4.92 -3.36 1.05
N THR A 29 -4.54 -4.53 1.54
CA THR A 29 -4.20 -4.75 2.95
C THR A 29 -2.99 -3.88 3.34
N ALA A 30 -2.94 -3.42 4.59
CA ALA A 30 -1.76 -2.74 5.12
C ALA A 30 -0.66 -3.74 5.51
N THR A 31 0.60 -3.32 5.39
CA THR A 31 1.78 -4.05 5.85
C THR A 31 2.55 -3.18 6.84
N THR A 32 2.84 -3.73 8.02
CA THR A 32 3.69 -3.12 9.05
C THR A 32 5.06 -3.80 9.16
N PHE A 33 5.98 -3.22 9.93
CA PHE A 33 7.35 -3.71 10.12
C PHE A 33 7.60 -4.01 11.61
N PRO A 34 7.97 -5.25 11.99
CA PRO A 34 7.83 -5.75 13.37
C PRO A 34 8.87 -5.23 14.38
N LYS A 35 9.89 -4.49 13.96
CA LYS A 35 10.97 -3.99 14.86
C LYS A 35 10.87 -2.49 15.07
N ASP A 36 10.86 -1.76 13.97
CA ASP A 36 10.73 -0.31 13.93
C ASP A 36 9.81 0.01 12.74
N PRO A 37 8.51 0.22 13.00
CA PRO A 37 7.52 0.50 11.97
C PRO A 37 7.89 1.70 11.09
N TRP A 38 8.35 2.79 11.71
CA TRP A 38 8.71 4.02 11.02
C TRP A 38 9.93 3.79 10.11
N GLN A 39 10.99 3.19 10.65
CA GLN A 39 12.20 2.91 9.88
C GLN A 39 11.94 1.95 8.72
N GLY A 40 11.04 0.97 8.90
CA GLY A 40 10.60 0.09 7.83
C GLY A 40 9.87 0.83 6.71
N CYS A 41 8.97 1.76 7.06
CA CYS A 41 8.31 2.63 6.10
C CYS A 41 9.33 3.51 5.35
N GLU A 42 10.24 4.15 6.08
CA GLU A 42 11.28 5.01 5.53
C GLU A 42 12.16 4.26 4.52
N GLN A 43 12.62 3.06 4.88
CA GLN A 43 13.46 2.24 4.01
C GLN A 43 12.73 1.87 2.71
N MET A 44 11.44 1.52 2.80
CA MET A 44 10.64 1.16 1.63
C MET A 44 10.44 2.36 0.70
N VAL A 45 10.05 3.51 1.25
CA VAL A 45 9.86 4.76 0.50
C VAL A 45 11.17 5.16 -0.18
N ARG A 46 12.29 5.16 0.55
CA ARG A 46 13.61 5.50 0.00
C ARG A 46 14.04 4.57 -1.13
N MET A 47 13.80 3.27 -0.99
CA MET A 47 14.11 2.29 -2.03
C MET A 47 13.23 2.51 -3.26
N ALA A 48 11.92 2.69 -3.09
CA ALA A 48 10.99 2.92 -4.20
C ALA A 48 11.30 4.23 -4.94
N ALA A 49 11.67 5.27 -4.21
CA ALA A 49 12.13 6.55 -4.75
C ALA A 49 13.44 6.41 -5.54
N ALA A 50 14.43 5.71 -4.99
CA ALA A 50 15.71 5.49 -5.65
C ALA A 50 15.56 4.70 -6.97
N LEU A 51 14.55 3.83 -7.05
CA LEU A 51 14.18 3.10 -8.27
C LEU A 51 13.30 3.91 -9.24
N GLY A 52 12.89 5.13 -8.86
CA GLY A 52 12.05 6.01 -9.67
C GLY A 52 10.58 5.56 -9.76
N TYR A 53 10.11 4.74 -8.82
CA TYR A 53 8.74 4.22 -8.82
C TYR A 53 7.72 5.15 -8.16
N ILE A 54 8.16 5.94 -7.19
CA ILE A 54 7.34 6.95 -6.52
C ILE A 54 7.94 8.34 -6.67
N ASP A 55 7.10 9.36 -6.49
CA ASP A 55 7.50 10.76 -6.45
C ASP A 55 7.00 11.44 -5.17
N SER A 56 7.45 12.66 -4.93
CA SER A 56 6.97 13.53 -3.84
C SER A 56 6.08 14.68 -4.31
N ALA A 57 5.91 14.83 -5.62
CA ALA A 57 5.07 15.88 -6.20
C ALA A 57 3.74 15.30 -6.69
N GLY A 58 2.64 15.98 -6.36
CA GLY A 58 1.31 15.65 -6.88
C GLY A 58 1.24 15.73 -8.41
N GLY A 59 0.44 14.86 -9.01
CA GLY A 59 0.25 14.75 -10.46
C GLY A 59 -0.43 13.44 -10.83
N ASP A 60 -0.62 13.21 -12.14
CA ASP A 60 -1.20 11.95 -12.64
C ASP A 60 -0.34 10.76 -12.20
N CYS A 61 -0.99 9.83 -11.49
CA CYS A 61 -0.34 8.62 -11.00
C CYS A 61 -1.15 7.37 -11.39
N TYR A 62 -0.46 6.24 -11.48
CA TYR A 62 -1.08 4.95 -11.77
C TYR A 62 -1.79 4.36 -10.53
N ALA A 63 -1.24 4.64 -9.35
CA ALA A 63 -1.68 4.17 -8.04
C ALA A 63 -1.04 5.06 -6.98
N VAL A 64 -1.42 4.86 -5.73
CA VAL A 64 -0.89 5.58 -4.57
C VAL A 64 -0.32 4.58 -3.56
N LEU A 65 0.81 4.92 -2.95
CA LEU A 65 1.36 4.27 -1.78
C LEU A 65 1.00 5.12 -0.57
N ASP A 66 0.08 4.64 0.26
CA ASP A 66 -0.40 5.36 1.44
C ASP A 66 0.41 4.95 2.66
N VAL A 67 0.76 5.93 3.47
CA VAL A 67 1.39 5.76 4.78
C VAL A 67 0.32 5.88 5.84
N LEU A 68 0.26 4.90 6.75
CA LEU A 68 -0.72 4.84 7.82
C LEU A 68 -0.07 5.08 9.19
N ASP A 69 -0.82 5.69 10.10
CA ASP A 69 -0.48 5.77 11.52
C ASP A 69 -1.03 4.57 12.33
N CYS A 70 -0.91 4.65 13.67
CA CYS A 70 -1.35 3.58 14.57
C CYS A 70 -2.86 3.35 14.60
N ASP A 71 -3.65 4.33 14.21
CA ASP A 71 -5.12 4.23 14.13
C ASP A 71 -5.56 3.71 12.75
N GLY A 72 -4.62 3.61 11.80
CA GLY A 72 -4.86 3.16 10.44
C GLY A 72 -5.26 4.31 9.51
N ASP A 73 -5.13 5.55 9.96
CA ASP A 73 -5.44 6.74 9.17
C ASP A 73 -4.31 7.06 8.19
N ILE A 74 -4.66 7.53 7.00
CA ILE A 74 -3.69 7.95 5.99
C ILE A 74 -3.09 9.30 6.42
N VAL A 75 -1.80 9.29 6.75
CA VAL A 75 -1.07 10.48 7.19
C VAL A 75 -0.17 11.08 6.11
N GLN A 76 0.12 10.31 5.07
CA GLN A 76 0.88 10.76 3.90
C GLN A 76 0.66 9.82 2.72
N ASP A 77 0.79 10.34 1.50
CA ASP A 77 0.72 9.56 0.29
C ASP A 77 1.93 9.78 -0.64
N TYR A 78 2.21 8.78 -1.48
CA TYR A 78 3.21 8.88 -2.54
C TYR A 78 2.63 8.39 -3.87
N PRO A 79 2.58 9.25 -4.91
CA PRO A 79 2.13 8.83 -6.24
C PRO A 79 3.08 7.79 -6.84
N ILE A 80 2.50 6.68 -7.29
CA ILE A 80 3.20 5.60 -8.00
C ILE A 80 3.07 5.87 -9.50
N ARG A 81 4.19 6.08 -10.19
CA ARG A 81 4.20 6.58 -11.57
C ARG A 81 3.75 5.57 -12.62
N SER A 82 3.85 4.27 -12.35
CA SER A 82 3.64 3.25 -13.37
C SER A 82 3.13 1.92 -12.82
N ALA A 83 2.55 1.13 -13.73
CA ALA A 83 2.17 -0.25 -13.43
C ALA A 83 3.36 -1.12 -12.96
N ALA A 84 4.58 -0.84 -13.44
CA ALA A 84 5.77 -1.57 -13.02
C ALA A 84 6.13 -1.28 -11.56
N GLY A 85 6.11 -0.01 -11.16
CA GLY A 85 6.33 0.40 -9.77
C GLY A 85 5.29 -0.16 -8.82
N PHE A 86 4.01 -0.12 -9.24
CA PHE A 86 2.92 -0.71 -8.47
C PHE A 86 3.11 -2.22 -8.25
N ARG A 87 3.45 -2.99 -9.30
CA ARG A 87 3.72 -4.44 -9.18
C ARG A 87 4.92 -4.72 -8.28
N PHE A 88 5.95 -3.89 -8.35
CA PHE A 88 7.11 -4.01 -7.46
C PHE A 88 6.69 -3.84 -5.99
N LEU A 89 6.02 -2.73 -5.66
CA LEU A 89 5.56 -2.45 -4.30
C LEU A 89 4.61 -3.51 -3.79
N LYS A 90 3.62 -3.91 -4.59
CA LYS A 90 2.66 -4.97 -4.23
C LYS A 90 3.37 -6.26 -3.84
N ARG A 91 4.36 -6.71 -4.64
CA ARG A 91 5.13 -7.92 -4.34
C ARG A 91 6.04 -7.76 -3.13
N LYS A 92 6.68 -6.59 -2.99
CA LYS A 92 7.64 -6.33 -1.91
C LYS A 92 6.95 -6.22 -0.54
N LEU A 93 5.76 -5.62 -0.51
CA LEU A 93 4.95 -5.46 0.70
C LEU A 93 4.07 -6.69 1.00
N GLY A 94 3.88 -7.60 0.03
CA GLY A 94 3.05 -8.79 0.21
C GLY A 94 1.56 -8.50 0.31
N VAL A 95 1.10 -7.31 -0.12
CA VAL A 95 -0.29 -6.87 0.05
C VAL A 95 -1.24 -7.56 -0.93
N VAL A 96 -2.43 -7.86 -0.46
CA VAL A 96 -3.54 -8.43 -1.23
C VAL A 96 -4.69 -7.43 -1.29
N VAL A 97 -5.68 -7.68 -2.15
CA VAL A 97 -6.87 -6.82 -2.21
C VAL A 97 -7.57 -6.92 -0.86
N ALA A 98 -7.85 -5.77 -0.23
CA ALA A 98 -8.64 -5.75 0.98
C ALA A 98 -10.06 -6.17 0.59
N SER A 99 -10.60 -7.19 1.25
CA SER A 99 -12.00 -7.56 1.08
C SER A 99 -12.84 -6.36 1.50
N THR A 100 -13.59 -5.77 0.58
CA THR A 100 -14.72 -4.92 0.94
C THR A 100 -15.73 -5.79 1.68
N ASP A 101 -16.22 -5.34 2.82
CA ASP A 101 -17.26 -6.03 3.61
C ASP A 101 -18.43 -6.42 2.68
N GLY A 102 -18.46 -7.68 2.25
CA GLY A 102 -19.36 -8.16 1.21
C GLY A 102 -18.79 -9.27 0.32
N ASP A 103 -17.47 -9.41 0.20
CA ASP A 103 -16.87 -10.52 -0.55
C ASP A 103 -16.79 -11.79 0.31
N PRO A 104 -17.35 -12.93 -0.14
CA PRO A 104 -17.20 -14.19 0.58
C PRO A 104 -15.73 -14.59 0.57
N ASP A 105 -15.13 -14.57 1.77
CA ASP A 105 -13.79 -15.09 2.02
C ASP A 105 -13.59 -16.44 1.31
N PRO A 106 -12.68 -16.54 0.32
CA PRO A 106 -12.46 -17.78 -0.43
C PRO A 106 -11.84 -18.90 0.44
N THR A 107 -11.42 -18.60 1.67
CA THR A 107 -10.92 -19.59 2.63
C THR A 107 -12.01 -20.17 3.52
N ARG A 108 -13.24 -19.61 3.50
CA ARG A 108 -14.39 -20.14 4.26
C ARG A 108 -15.05 -21.31 3.53
N ARG A 109 -14.31 -22.42 3.33
CA ARG A 109 -14.94 -23.72 3.04
C ARG A 109 -15.76 -24.12 4.27
N GLN A 110 -17.09 -24.02 4.18
CA GLN A 110 -18.00 -24.65 5.12
C GLN A 110 -17.66 -26.14 5.21
N LYS A 111 -17.03 -26.55 6.32
CA LYS A 111 -17.13 -27.94 6.75
C LYS A 111 -18.58 -28.13 7.22
N GLY A 112 -19.39 -28.80 6.40
CA GLY A 112 -20.69 -29.30 6.81
C GLY A 112 -20.52 -30.12 8.09
N GLY A 113 -21.27 -29.73 9.12
CA GLY A 113 -21.38 -30.49 10.36
C GLY A 113 -22.11 -31.81 10.12
N PRO A 114 -21.94 -32.79 11.03
CA PRO A 114 -22.40 -34.15 10.82
C PRO A 114 -23.91 -34.24 10.97
N ALA A 115 -24.51 -35.12 10.18
CA ALA A 115 -25.81 -35.72 10.46
C ALA A 115 -25.60 -37.04 11.21
#